data_AF-A0A917TW16-F1
#
_entry.id   AF-A0A917TW16-F1
#
_cell.length_a   1.000
_cell.length_b   1.000
_cell.length_c   1.000
_cell.angle_alpha   90.00
_cell.angle_beta   90.00
_cell.angle_gamma   90.00
#
_symmetry.space_group_name_H-M   'P 1'
#
loop_
_entity.id
_entity.type
_entity.pdbx_description
1 polymer ?
#
loop_
_entity_poly.entity_id
_entity_poly.type
_entity_poly.pdbx_seq_one_letter_code
_entity_poly.pdbx_strand_id
1 'polypeptide(L)'
;MSRRRRDHVPSRPTWRCHACGSAWPCSPAKLRLLAEYRGNMPGLLVHLVTLREEAAEQLAQLNPDTYPANLHQRFTDWVPVRSR
;
A
#
# COMPACT_ATOMS: atom_id res chain seq x y z
N MET A 1 -6.77 -25.81 -13.09
CA MET A 1 -6.85 -24.96 -11.88
C MET A 1 -6.57 -23.52 -12.28
N SER A 2 -7.62 -22.73 -12.48
CA SER A 2 -7.51 -21.30 -12.77
C SER A 2 -6.69 -20.68 -11.64
N ARG A 3 -5.48 -20.20 -11.94
CA ARG A 3 -4.76 -19.30 -11.03
C ARG A 3 -5.71 -18.13 -10.82
N ARG A 4 -6.50 -18.13 -9.73
CA ARG A 4 -7.15 -16.90 -9.27
C ARG A 4 -5.99 -15.93 -9.18
N ARG A 5 -5.92 -14.94 -10.09
CA ARG A 5 -4.97 -13.85 -9.95
C ARG A 5 -5.32 -13.27 -8.60
N ARG A 6 -4.56 -13.63 -7.57
CA ARG A 6 -4.79 -13.13 -6.23
C ARG A 6 -4.63 -11.63 -6.37
N ASP A 7 -5.66 -10.88 -6.01
CA ASP A 7 -5.57 -9.44 -6.08
C ASP A 7 -4.42 -9.00 -5.16
N HIS A 8 -3.63 -8.03 -5.64
CA HIS A 8 -2.51 -7.49 -4.88
C HIS A 8 -3.01 -6.50 -3.82
N VAL A 9 -3.93 -6.96 -2.97
CA VAL A 9 -4.56 -6.21 -1.88
C VAL A 9 -3.78 -6.34 -0.56
N PRO A 10 -3.88 -5.35 0.34
CA PRO A 10 -3.21 -5.40 1.64
C PRO A 10 -3.89 -6.41 2.56
N SER A 11 -3.08 -7.19 3.29
CA SER A 11 -3.53 -7.99 4.42
C SER A 11 -3.57 -7.15 5.69
N ARG A 12 -4.39 -7.58 6.63
CA ARG A 12 -4.50 -7.01 7.98
C ARG A 12 -4.22 -8.12 9.00
N PRO A 13 -3.56 -7.86 10.12
CA PRO A 13 -2.89 -6.61 10.51
C PRO A 13 -1.45 -6.46 9.98
N THR A 14 -0.94 -7.41 9.20
CA THR A 14 0.49 -7.45 8.81
C THR A 14 0.87 -6.53 7.65
N TRP A 15 -0.11 -5.96 6.93
CA TRP A 15 0.11 -5.10 5.77
C TRP A 15 0.99 -5.71 4.67
N ARG A 16 0.94 -7.04 4.53
CA ARG A 16 1.60 -7.76 3.44
C ARG A 16 0.64 -7.92 2.28
N CYS A 17 1.14 -8.18 1.09
CA CYS A 17 0.29 -8.42 -0.07
C CYS A 17 -0.28 -9.85 0.01
N HIS A 18 -1.59 -10.02 -0.14
CA HIS A 18 -2.22 -11.35 -0.18
C HIS A 18 -1.73 -12.22 -1.35
N ALA A 19 -1.30 -11.59 -2.46
CA ALA A 19 -0.86 -12.31 -3.64
C ALA A 19 0.59 -12.78 -3.56
N CYS A 20 1.51 -11.91 -3.12
CA CYS A 20 2.95 -12.17 -3.18
C CYS A 20 3.68 -12.15 -1.83
N GLY A 21 3.00 -11.82 -0.71
CA GLY A 21 3.60 -11.82 0.64
C GLY A 21 4.58 -10.66 0.94
N SER A 22 4.99 -9.90 -0.08
CA SER A 22 5.81 -8.70 0.08
C SER A 22 5.08 -7.60 0.85
N ALA A 23 5.82 -6.62 1.37
CA ALA A 23 5.25 -5.42 1.95
C ALA A 23 4.30 -4.73 0.96
N TRP A 24 3.04 -4.53 1.34
CA TRP A 24 2.07 -3.78 0.54
C TRP A 24 2.27 -2.26 0.77
N PRO A 25 2.25 -1.37 -0.25
CA PRO A 25 2.02 -1.65 -1.66
C PRO A 25 3.21 -2.34 -2.34
N CYS A 26 2.97 -3.51 -2.94
CA CYS A 26 3.95 -4.21 -3.78
C CYS A 26 3.91 -3.66 -5.22
N SER A 27 4.91 -3.94 -6.06
CA SER A 27 5.00 -3.35 -7.41
C SER A 27 3.73 -3.53 -8.26
N PRO A 28 3.06 -4.70 -8.29
CA PRO A 28 1.80 -4.84 -9.01
C PRO A 28 0.64 -4.03 -8.40
N ALA A 29 0.60 -3.88 -7.07
CA ALA A 29 -0.39 -3.03 -6.40
C ALA A 29 -0.19 -1.56 -6.77
N LYS A 30 1.06 -1.08 -6.77
CA LYS A 30 1.41 0.29 -7.16
C LYS A 30 0.94 0.59 -8.58
N LEU A 31 1.25 -0.28 -9.53
CA LEU A 31 0.83 -0.12 -10.93
C LEU A 31 -0.70 -0.12 -11.07
N ARG A 32 -1.39 -1.02 -10.37
CA ARG A 32 -2.87 -1.05 -10.36
C ARG A 32 -3.44 0.26 -9.81
N LEU A 33 -2.94 0.74 -8.67
CA LEU A 33 -3.40 1.98 -8.04
C LEU A 33 -3.17 3.19 -8.95
N LEU A 34 -2.03 3.28 -9.63
CA LEU A 34 -1.78 4.35 -10.62
C LEU A 34 -2.77 4.29 -11.79
N ALA A 35 -3.08 3.09 -12.28
CA ALA A 35 -4.04 2.92 -13.37
C ALA A 35 -5.47 3.30 -12.93
N GLU A 36 -5.87 2.87 -11.74
CA GLU A 36 -7.20 3.11 -11.15
C GLU A 36 -7.43 4.60 -10.86
N TYR A 37 -6.39 5.30 -10.40
CA TYR A 37 -6.46 6.73 -10.05
C TYR A 37 -5.81 7.65 -11.10
N ARG A 38 -5.63 7.20 -12.35
CA ARG A 38 -4.90 7.96 -13.39
C ARG A 38 -5.41 9.40 -13.58
N GLY A 39 -6.72 9.62 -13.40
CA GLY A 39 -7.37 10.93 -13.48
C GLY A 39 -7.55 11.65 -12.14
N ASN A 40 -7.13 11.06 -11.02
CA ASN A 40 -7.33 11.59 -9.68
C ASN A 40 -6.15 11.25 -8.75
N MET A 41 -4.96 11.76 -9.09
CA MET A 41 -3.75 11.60 -8.26
C MET A 41 -3.90 12.16 -6.84
N PRO A 42 -4.57 13.32 -6.60
CA PRO A 42 -4.86 13.78 -5.24
C PRO A 42 -5.68 12.76 -4.45
N GLY A 43 -6.69 12.15 -5.07
CA GLY A 43 -7.49 11.09 -4.46
C GLY A 43 -6.67 9.85 -4.11
N LEU A 44 -5.70 9.48 -4.94
CA LEU A 44 -4.77 8.39 -4.63
C LEU A 44 -3.92 8.70 -3.39
N LEU A 45 -3.38 9.92 -3.30
CA LEU A 45 -2.58 10.34 -2.14
C LEU A 45 -3.41 10.33 -0.85
N VAL A 46 -4.62 10.88 -0.87
CA VAL A 46 -5.53 10.86 0.29
C VAL A 46 -5.79 9.41 0.73
N HIS A 47 -6.14 8.53 -0.22
CA HIS A 47 -6.36 7.12 0.07
C HIS A 47 -5.13 6.43 0.69
N LEU A 48 -3.94 6.68 0.14
CA LEU A 48 -2.69 6.09 0.63
C LEU A 48 -2.27 6.63 1.99
N VAL A 49 -2.53 7.90 2.29
CA VAL A 49 -2.27 8.49 3.60
C VAL A 49 -3.19 7.88 4.66
N THR A 50 -4.49 7.74 4.38
CA THR A 50 -5.42 7.05 5.30
C THR A 50 -4.94 5.64 5.60
N LEU A 51 -4.57 4.88 4.56
CA LEU A 51 -4.02 3.54 4.75
C LEU A 51 -2.69 3.55 5.50
N ARG A 52 -1.84 4.56 5.31
CA ARG A 52 -0.58 4.67 6.04
C ARG A 52 -0.79 4.84 7.54
N GLU A 53 -1.77 5.63 7.96
CA GLU A 53 -2.11 5.82 9.38
C GLU A 53 -2.64 4.53 10.00
N GLU A 54 -3.60 3.86 9.35
CA GLU A 54 -4.08 2.55 9.80
C GLU A 54 -2.93 1.53 9.89
N ALA A 55 -1.96 1.59 8.98
CA ALA A 55 -0.79 0.71 8.99
C ALA A 55 0.15 1.00 10.15
N ALA A 56 0.36 2.27 10.46
CA ALA A 56 1.18 2.69 11.59
C ALA A 56 0.60 2.13 12.90
N GLU A 57 -0.71 2.31 13.12
CA GLU A 57 -1.40 1.83 14.31
C GLU A 57 -1.31 0.30 14.45
N GLN A 58 -1.68 -0.44 13.40
CA GLN A 58 -1.72 -1.90 13.46
C GLN A 58 -0.34 -2.54 13.54
N LEU A 59 0.67 -1.97 12.87
CA LEU A 59 2.04 -2.49 12.95
C LEU A 59 2.67 -2.21 14.31
N ALA A 60 2.39 -1.04 14.91
CA ALA A 60 2.83 -0.72 16.26
C ALA A 60 2.19 -1.67 17.30
N GLN A 61 0.92 -2.05 17.12
CA GLN A 61 0.26 -3.05 17.97
C GLN A 61 0.86 -4.45 17.82
N LEU A 62 1.26 -4.84 16.60
CA LEU A 62 1.86 -6.14 16.33
C LEU A 62 3.29 -6.28 16.85
N ASN A 63 4.09 -5.21 16.77
CA ASN A 63 5.48 -5.22 17.21
C ASN A 63 5.76 -3.94 18.02
N PRO A 64 5.38 -3.91 19.31
CA PRO A 64 5.55 -2.72 20.15
C PRO A 64 7.01 -2.24 20.25
N ASP A 65 7.96 -3.17 20.18
CA ASP A 65 9.40 -2.89 20.30
C ASP A 65 10.05 -2.43 18.99
N THR A 66 9.31 -2.45 17.87
CA THR A 66 9.84 -2.07 16.54
C THR A 66 8.97 -0.99 15.92
N TYR A 67 9.52 0.22 15.81
CA TYR A 67 8.83 1.29 15.09
C TYR A 67 8.71 0.92 13.60
N PRO A 68 7.50 0.96 12.99
CA PRO A 68 7.34 0.69 11.57
C PRO A 68 8.02 1.80 10.75
N ALA A 69 9.28 1.58 10.39
CA ALA A 69 10.09 2.56 9.69
C ALA A 69 9.64 2.74 8.23
N ASN A 70 9.83 3.96 7.71
CA ASN A 70 9.70 4.30 6.30
C ASN A 70 8.30 4.08 5.70
N LEU A 71 7.24 4.20 6.51
CA LEU A 71 5.86 4.10 6.01
C LEU A 71 5.51 5.19 4.99
N HIS A 72 6.06 6.40 5.13
CA HIS A 72 5.92 7.45 4.12
C HIS A 72 6.51 6.99 2.77
N GLN A 73 7.78 6.58 2.76
CA GLN A 73 8.45 6.08 1.56
C GLN A 73 7.73 4.89 0.92
N ARG A 74 7.21 4.00 1.76
CA ARG A 74 6.51 2.80 1.31
C ARG A 74 5.16 3.13 0.66
N PHE A 75 4.36 4.00 1.26
CA PHE A 75 2.99 4.27 0.82
C PHE A 75 2.90 5.39 -0.20
N THR A 76 3.66 6.49 -0.07
CA THR A 76 3.41 7.73 -0.83
C THR A 76 4.55 8.18 -1.75
N ASP A 77 5.83 7.92 -1.45
CA ASP A 77 6.96 8.50 -2.22
C ASP A 77 7.04 8.09 -3.69
N TRP A 78 6.41 6.98 -4.07
CA TRP A 78 6.39 6.50 -5.45
C TRP A 78 5.28 7.14 -6.29
N VAL A 79 4.38 7.90 -5.67
CA VAL A 79 3.24 8.54 -6.35
C VAL A 79 3.75 9.77 -7.11
N PRO A 80 3.53 9.87 -8.44
CA PRO A 80 3.99 11.01 -9.20
C PRO A 80 3.22 12.28 -8.81
N VAL A 81 3.96 13.38 -8.64
CA VAL A 81 3.42 14.69 -8.22
C VAL A 81 2.51 15.33 -9.30
N ARG A 82 2.54 14.82 -10.54
CA ARG A 82 1.68 15.22 -11.67
C ARG A 82 1.61 14.08 -12.69
N SER A 83 0.41 13.64 -13.07
CA SER A 83 0.21 12.87 -14.31
C SER A 83 0.35 13.83 -15.50
N ARG A 84 1.35 13.59 -16.35
CA ARG A 84 1.40 14.23 -17.69
C ARG A 84 0.29 13.67 -18.57
#